data_AF-A0A3B9CUI2-F1
#
_entry.id   AF-A0A3B9CUI2-F1
#
_cell.length_a   1.000
_cell.length_b   1.000
_cell.length_c   1.000
_cell.angle_alpha   90.00
_cell.angle_beta   90.00
_cell.angle_gamma   90.00
#
_symmetry.space_group_name_H-M   'P 1'
#
loop_
_entity.id
_entity.type
_entity.pdbx_description
1 polymer ?
#
loop_
_entity_poly.entity_id
_entity_poly.type
_entity_poly.pdbx_seq_one_letter_code
_entity_poly.pdbx_strand_id
1 'polypeptide(L)'
;YGRPDGRAWKAGDRMVLPDLAGTLQRISADPQDFYRGQTASLLVAEMKRGDGMIKAGDLQAYKAVIRPAVRGQFRDYTVLGAPPPSSGGYCIIEALNVLEHFDLRASGRYSARTIHLLAEASRRSFADRARHLADPAFTEVPKHLTTQEYAGKLAESIDPQKATPSEKVAPEIELTDESPDTTHFSIVDAQGMAVSNTYTLEASWGSRVVVKGAGFLLNNEMGDFNWFPGETTRAGRIGTKPNQLAPYKRMLSSQSPSMVERDGQLVLVTGSPGGRTIINTTLGVILNVTEFGMSAADAVEASRFHHQWFPDQLVLEDRDEEPHRLAVKELQSMGHTVGTRPSQGSAHTIFVDSTGQRLGVADYRRGGRPAGYSSLKATVFDFADSAGTSLQQADRTGPLKSHWTGAIAQSAVDGKDRFVIRRPAGATDSETGRPVVPHEVFLPLNALGTQDNVSVTVKLDELTFAGLEAKERIRFGLTHDRESPLVTARMVISRNEKGIVLQGEAYGGGTKIVPVLLCAGVSLPAPLLLRLSVDQRQGTYRIETRYAAATDFALRGTGRIAEGRRCRNLRISTVGNLAATGESVAIDRITIE
;
A
#
# COMPACT_ATOMS: atom_id res chain seq x y z
N TYR A 1 1.12 -32.10 4.85
CA TYR A 1 0.23 -31.21 4.09
C TYR A 1 -1.20 -31.75 3.99
N GLY A 2 -1.40 -33.06 3.83
CA GLY A 2 -2.70 -33.67 4.14
C GLY A 2 -3.06 -33.53 5.62
N ARG A 3 -4.34 -33.65 5.94
CA ARG A 3 -4.83 -33.62 7.32
C ARG A 3 -4.43 -34.92 8.04
N PRO A 4 -3.98 -34.87 9.32
CA PRO A 4 -3.50 -36.06 10.03
C PRO A 4 -4.53 -37.18 10.18
N ASP A 5 -5.82 -36.84 10.19
CA ASP A 5 -6.94 -37.80 10.29
C ASP A 5 -7.43 -38.32 8.92
N GLY A 6 -6.72 -38.02 7.83
CA GLY A 6 -7.04 -38.47 6.48
C GLY A 6 -8.22 -37.75 5.80
N ARG A 7 -8.89 -36.81 6.48
CA ARG A 7 -10.00 -36.05 5.88
C ARG A 7 -9.50 -34.90 5.01
N ALA A 8 -10.35 -34.41 4.12
CA ALA A 8 -10.10 -33.16 3.41
C ALA A 8 -10.10 -31.97 4.38
N TRP A 9 -9.29 -30.95 4.07
CA TRP A 9 -9.34 -29.65 4.73
C TRP A 9 -10.65 -28.93 4.40
N LYS A 10 -11.25 -28.27 5.39
CA LYS A 10 -12.44 -27.42 5.26
C LYS A 10 -12.13 -26.01 5.75
N ALA A 11 -12.89 -25.03 5.24
CA ALA A 11 -12.81 -23.66 5.75
C ALA A 11 -13.04 -23.64 7.26
N GLY A 12 -12.18 -22.93 7.99
CA GLY A 12 -12.17 -22.90 9.46
C GLY A 12 -11.30 -23.97 10.13
N ASP A 13 -10.83 -25.00 9.42
CA ASP A 13 -9.87 -25.96 9.97
C ASP A 13 -8.51 -25.29 10.25
N ARG A 14 -7.84 -25.71 11.33
CA ARG A 14 -6.49 -25.23 11.68
C ARG A 14 -5.42 -26.15 11.14
N MET A 15 -4.64 -25.67 10.17
CA MET A 15 -3.43 -26.36 9.67
C MET A 15 -2.22 -26.03 10.54
N VAL A 16 -1.53 -27.06 11.04
CA VAL A 16 -0.30 -26.93 11.85
C VAL A 16 0.85 -27.63 11.12
N LEU A 17 1.95 -26.91 10.90
CA LEU A 17 3.12 -27.40 10.15
C LEU A 17 4.37 -27.36 11.06
N PRO A 18 4.52 -28.30 12.01
CA PRO A 18 5.61 -28.27 12.99
C PRO A 18 7.00 -28.41 12.35
N ASP A 19 7.14 -29.30 11.35
CA ASP A 19 8.40 -29.48 10.62
C ASP A 19 8.83 -28.20 9.89
N LEU A 20 7.88 -27.51 9.25
CA LEU A 20 8.13 -26.23 8.58
C LEU A 20 8.53 -25.16 9.60
N ALA A 21 7.87 -25.11 10.76
CA ALA A 21 8.24 -24.19 11.83
C ALA A 21 9.69 -24.44 12.30
N GLY A 22 10.09 -25.71 12.47
CA GLY A 22 11.47 -26.06 12.79
C GLY A 22 12.47 -25.61 11.72
N THR A 23 12.11 -25.73 10.43
CA THR A 23 12.93 -25.21 9.32
C THR A 23 13.06 -23.69 9.37
N LEU A 24 11.96 -22.96 9.57
CA LEU A 24 11.99 -21.50 9.66
C LEU A 24 12.80 -21.01 10.87
N GLN A 25 12.73 -21.71 12.00
CA GLN A 25 13.55 -21.41 13.18
C GLN A 25 15.04 -21.59 12.90
N ARG A 26 15.43 -22.68 12.22
CA ARG A 26 16.84 -22.89 11.83
C ARG A 26 17.33 -21.81 10.87
N ILE A 27 16.54 -21.44 9.86
CA ILE A 27 16.88 -20.35 8.93
C ILE A 27 16.99 -19.00 9.65
N SER A 28 16.11 -18.73 10.61
CA SER A 28 16.16 -17.51 11.41
C SER A 28 17.41 -17.42 12.30
N ALA A 29 17.91 -18.56 12.79
CA ALA A 29 19.13 -18.63 13.60
C ALA A 29 20.39 -18.56 12.71
N ASP A 30 20.38 -19.27 11.59
CA ASP A 30 21.43 -19.27 10.58
C ASP A 30 20.83 -19.42 9.17
N PRO A 31 20.84 -18.37 8.34
CA PRO A 31 20.38 -18.46 6.96
C PRO A 31 21.13 -19.50 6.11
N GLN A 32 22.35 -19.88 6.50
CA GLN A 32 23.13 -20.92 5.82
C GLN A 32 22.65 -22.33 6.13
N ASP A 33 21.80 -22.55 7.15
CA ASP A 33 21.29 -23.89 7.49
C ASP A 33 20.56 -24.55 6.32
N PHE A 34 19.84 -23.75 5.51
CA PHE A 34 19.17 -24.22 4.31
C PHE A 34 20.13 -24.80 3.26
N TYR A 35 21.34 -24.24 3.16
CA TYR A 35 22.32 -24.59 2.12
C TYR A 35 23.41 -25.55 2.61
N ARG A 36 23.73 -25.55 3.91
CA ARG A 36 24.87 -26.29 4.47
C ARG A 36 24.60 -26.97 5.82
N GLY A 37 23.43 -26.74 6.44
CA GLY A 37 23.12 -27.24 7.78
C GLY A 37 22.20 -28.46 7.81
N GLN A 38 21.38 -28.54 8.85
CA GLN A 38 20.46 -29.66 9.06
C GLN A 38 19.36 -29.68 7.98
N THR A 39 18.83 -28.51 7.60
CA THR A 39 17.83 -28.44 6.53
C THR A 39 18.40 -28.92 5.20
N ALA A 40 19.64 -28.54 4.86
CA ALA A 40 20.33 -29.05 3.68
C ALA A 40 20.48 -30.58 3.71
N SER A 41 20.84 -31.13 4.86
CA SER A 41 20.98 -32.58 5.05
C SER A 41 19.65 -33.33 4.88
N LEU A 42 18.54 -32.76 5.38
CA LEU A 42 17.19 -33.32 5.21
C LEU A 42 16.75 -33.30 3.74
N LEU A 43 17.06 -32.22 3.01
CA LEU A 43 16.80 -32.13 1.58
C LEU A 43 17.59 -33.20 0.81
N VAL A 44 18.89 -33.35 1.07
CA VAL A 44 19.73 -34.38 0.41
C VAL A 44 19.24 -35.80 0.73
N ALA A 45 18.79 -36.04 1.96
CA ALA A 45 18.19 -37.33 2.33
C ALA A 45 16.87 -37.58 1.56
N GLU A 46 16.05 -36.55 1.36
CA GLU A 46 14.84 -36.63 0.55
C GLU A 46 15.16 -36.90 -0.92
N MET A 47 16.19 -36.24 -1.48
CA MET A 47 16.69 -36.52 -2.84
C MET A 47 17.11 -37.98 -2.98
N LYS A 48 17.89 -38.51 -2.03
CA LYS A 48 18.27 -39.92 -2.04
C LYS A 48 17.07 -40.86 -1.94
N ARG A 49 16.04 -40.49 -1.20
CA ARG A 49 14.81 -41.29 -1.01
C ARG A 49 13.93 -41.31 -2.27
N GLY A 50 13.87 -40.20 -3.00
CA GLY A 50 13.04 -39.99 -4.18
C GLY A 50 13.76 -40.12 -5.52
N ASP A 51 15.00 -40.63 -5.54
CA ASP A 51 15.87 -40.70 -6.73
C ASP A 51 16.10 -39.33 -7.41
N GLY A 52 16.20 -38.28 -6.59
CA GLY A 52 16.45 -36.90 -7.00
C GLY A 52 17.95 -36.60 -7.22
N MET A 53 18.22 -35.61 -8.05
CA MET A 53 19.59 -35.30 -8.51
C MET A 53 20.35 -34.26 -7.66
N ILE A 54 19.66 -33.51 -6.78
CA ILE A 54 20.28 -32.44 -6.00
C ILE A 54 21.18 -33.03 -4.91
N LYS A 55 22.46 -32.62 -4.91
CA LYS A 55 23.48 -33.04 -3.95
C LYS A 55 23.82 -31.91 -2.98
N ALA A 56 24.50 -32.26 -1.88
CA ALA A 56 25.00 -31.28 -0.91
C ALA A 56 25.91 -30.22 -1.56
N GLY A 57 26.73 -30.62 -2.53
CA GLY A 57 27.57 -29.70 -3.30
C GLY A 57 26.78 -28.67 -4.10
N ASP A 58 25.62 -29.05 -4.65
CA ASP A 58 24.76 -28.13 -5.41
C ASP A 58 24.14 -27.07 -4.49
N LEU A 59 23.67 -27.48 -3.30
CA LEU A 59 23.16 -26.55 -2.29
C LEU A 59 24.25 -25.58 -1.80
N GLN A 60 25.46 -26.10 -1.54
CA GLN A 60 26.59 -25.29 -1.07
C GLN A 60 27.09 -24.28 -2.10
N ALA A 61 27.00 -24.64 -3.39
CA ALA A 61 27.44 -23.81 -4.50
C ALA A 61 26.40 -22.74 -4.91
N TYR A 62 25.13 -22.93 -4.55
CA TYR A 62 24.07 -22.01 -4.91
C TYR A 62 24.25 -20.62 -4.29
N LYS A 63 24.03 -19.59 -5.11
CA LYS A 63 23.90 -18.20 -4.66
C LYS A 63 22.88 -17.45 -5.51
N ALA A 64 22.13 -16.56 -4.86
CA ALA A 64 21.32 -15.57 -5.57
C ALA A 64 22.25 -14.61 -6.33
N VAL A 65 21.87 -14.25 -7.56
CA VAL A 65 22.66 -13.34 -8.40
C VAL A 65 21.92 -12.03 -8.54
N ILE A 66 22.54 -10.95 -8.08
CA ILE A 66 22.04 -9.59 -8.22
C ILE A 66 22.34 -9.13 -9.64
N ARG A 67 21.31 -8.63 -10.34
CA ARG A 67 21.40 -8.11 -11.71
C ARG A 67 20.69 -6.77 -11.80
N PRO A 68 21.17 -5.84 -12.64
CA PRO A 68 20.43 -4.62 -12.93
C PRO A 68 19.09 -4.95 -13.61
N ALA A 69 18.06 -4.17 -13.30
CA ALA A 69 16.77 -4.29 -13.98
C ALA A 69 16.89 -3.95 -15.46
N VAL A 70 16.06 -4.58 -16.28
CA VAL A 70 15.86 -4.16 -17.68
C VAL A 70 15.05 -2.87 -17.65
N ARG A 71 15.48 -1.88 -18.43
CA ARG A 71 14.88 -0.55 -18.44
C ARG A 71 14.37 -0.23 -19.84
N GLY A 72 13.11 0.17 -19.93
CA GLY A 72 12.46 0.63 -21.15
C GLY A 72 11.81 1.99 -20.94
N GLN A 73 11.64 2.75 -22.02
CA GLN A 73 10.85 3.97 -22.03
C GLN A 73 9.52 3.69 -22.72
N PHE A 74 8.43 4.12 -22.12
CA PHE A 74 7.10 4.09 -22.74
C PHE A 74 6.42 5.42 -22.46
N ARG A 75 6.21 6.23 -23.50
CA ARG A 75 5.78 7.62 -23.37
C ARG A 75 6.72 8.38 -22.43
N ASP A 76 6.17 9.04 -21.41
CA ASP A 76 6.87 9.75 -20.35
C ASP A 76 7.24 8.87 -19.14
N TYR A 77 7.04 7.55 -19.23
CA TYR A 77 7.35 6.61 -18.16
C TYR A 77 8.64 5.82 -18.43
N THR A 78 9.37 5.54 -17.35
CA THR A 78 10.43 4.52 -17.31
C THR A 78 9.83 3.25 -16.74
N VAL A 79 9.92 2.13 -17.46
CA VAL A 79 9.47 0.82 -16.98
C VAL A 79 10.70 -0.02 -16.63
N LEU A 80 10.72 -0.54 -15.41
CA LEU A 80 11.74 -1.41 -14.87
C LEU A 80 11.17 -2.82 -14.74
N GLY A 81 11.85 -3.81 -15.32
CA GLY A 81 11.45 -5.22 -15.26
C GLY A 81 12.59 -6.15 -14.88
N ALA A 82 12.24 -7.36 -14.45
CA ALA A 82 13.23 -8.39 -14.14
C ALA A 82 14.09 -8.76 -15.37
N PRO A 83 15.42 -8.90 -15.22
CA PRO A 83 16.30 -9.36 -16.28
C PRO A 83 16.26 -10.90 -16.44
N PRO A 84 16.77 -11.42 -17.58
CA PRO A 84 17.02 -12.84 -17.77
C PRO A 84 17.76 -13.46 -16.57
N PRO A 85 17.36 -14.66 -16.10
CA PRO A 85 16.51 -15.66 -16.77
C PRO A 85 15.00 -15.44 -16.65
N SER A 86 14.51 -14.30 -16.14
CA SER A 86 13.12 -13.91 -16.40
C SER A 86 12.98 -13.37 -17.82
N SER A 87 11.94 -13.81 -18.55
CA SER A 87 11.53 -13.21 -19.81
C SER A 87 10.68 -11.96 -19.64
N GLY A 88 10.13 -11.76 -18.45
CA GLY A 88 9.05 -10.80 -18.18
C GLY A 88 9.39 -9.36 -18.57
N GLY A 89 10.52 -8.85 -18.06
CA GLY A 89 10.94 -7.48 -18.32
C GLY A 89 11.15 -7.20 -19.82
N TYR A 90 11.83 -8.11 -20.53
CA TYR A 90 12.06 -8.00 -21.97
C TYR A 90 10.75 -7.97 -22.75
N CYS A 91 9.87 -8.97 -22.54
CA CYS A 91 8.63 -9.06 -23.31
C CYS A 91 7.68 -7.89 -23.03
N ILE A 92 7.59 -7.42 -21.78
CA ILE A 92 6.76 -6.26 -21.43
C ILE A 92 7.30 -5.00 -22.13
N ILE A 93 8.60 -4.73 -22.04
CA ILE A 93 9.20 -3.54 -22.64
C ILE A 93 9.10 -3.57 -24.17
N GLU A 94 9.37 -4.71 -24.79
CA GLU A 94 9.21 -4.89 -26.24
C GLU A 94 7.77 -4.63 -26.67
N ALA A 95 6.79 -5.25 -26.00
CA ALA A 95 5.38 -5.04 -26.31
C ALA A 95 4.96 -3.58 -26.11
N LEU A 96 5.41 -2.92 -25.04
CA LEU A 96 5.15 -1.50 -24.80
C LEU A 96 5.71 -0.62 -25.92
N ASN A 97 6.96 -0.83 -26.30
CA ASN A 97 7.59 -0.07 -27.39
C ASN A 97 6.80 -0.25 -28.71
N VAL A 98 6.38 -1.48 -29.04
CA VAL A 98 5.56 -1.75 -30.24
C VAL A 98 4.23 -1.01 -30.17
N LEU A 99 3.56 -1.04 -29.01
CA LEU A 99 2.27 -0.39 -28.79
C LEU A 99 2.36 1.14 -28.84
N GLU A 100 3.52 1.72 -28.57
CA GLU A 100 3.75 3.17 -28.59
C GLU A 100 3.54 3.78 -29.99
N HIS A 101 3.68 2.98 -31.05
CA HIS A 101 3.42 3.37 -32.43
C HIS A 101 1.93 3.54 -32.78
N PHE A 102 1.02 3.16 -31.88
CA PHE A 102 -0.42 3.23 -32.10
C PHE A 102 -1.11 4.17 -31.12
N ASP A 103 -2.19 4.83 -31.56
CA ASP A 103 -3.05 5.66 -30.70
C ASP A 103 -4.14 4.79 -30.05
N LEU A 104 -3.77 4.17 -28.93
CA LEU A 104 -4.66 3.29 -28.18
C LEU A 104 -5.77 4.09 -27.47
N ARG A 105 -5.48 5.32 -27.03
CA ARG A 105 -6.45 6.20 -26.37
C ARG A 105 -7.61 6.54 -27.29
N ALA A 106 -7.33 6.91 -28.54
CA ALA A 106 -8.37 7.22 -29.51
C ALA A 106 -9.31 6.03 -29.79
N SER A 107 -8.79 4.80 -29.68
CA SER A 107 -9.56 3.58 -29.89
C SER A 107 -10.34 3.15 -28.64
N GLY A 108 -9.94 3.60 -27.45
CA GLY A 108 -10.53 3.18 -26.16
C GLY A 108 -10.03 1.80 -25.70
N ARG A 109 -9.89 1.64 -24.37
CA ARG A 109 -9.29 0.45 -23.72
C ARG A 109 -9.95 -0.89 -24.08
N TYR A 110 -11.27 -0.88 -24.28
CA TYR A 110 -12.06 -2.10 -24.45
C TYR A 110 -12.50 -2.34 -25.90
N SER A 111 -12.05 -1.53 -26.86
CA SER A 111 -12.37 -1.77 -28.27
C SER A 111 -11.63 -2.99 -28.82
N ALA A 112 -12.22 -3.63 -29.82
CA ALA A 112 -11.60 -4.74 -30.52
C ALA A 112 -10.26 -4.33 -31.15
N ARG A 113 -10.15 -3.12 -31.70
CA ARG A 113 -8.90 -2.59 -32.23
C ARG A 113 -7.78 -2.56 -31.18
N THR A 114 -8.06 -2.02 -29.99
CA THR A 114 -7.07 -2.00 -28.91
C THR A 114 -6.67 -3.43 -28.52
N ILE A 115 -7.63 -4.31 -28.30
CA ILE A 115 -7.37 -5.70 -27.91
C ILE A 115 -6.58 -6.46 -29.00
N HIS A 116 -6.89 -6.19 -30.28
CA HIS A 116 -6.16 -6.74 -31.43
C HIS A 116 -4.69 -6.31 -31.39
N LEU A 117 -4.40 -5.01 -31.23
CA LEU A 117 -3.03 -4.51 -31.16
C LEU A 117 -2.26 -5.08 -29.97
N LEU A 118 -2.92 -5.20 -28.81
CA LEU A 118 -2.35 -5.85 -27.62
C LEU A 118 -1.98 -7.32 -27.88
N ALA A 119 -2.84 -8.06 -28.60
CA ALA A 119 -2.62 -9.44 -28.98
C ALA A 119 -1.47 -9.57 -29.99
N GLU A 120 -1.41 -8.71 -31.01
CA GLU A 120 -0.36 -8.71 -32.04
C GLU A 120 1.02 -8.36 -31.48
N ALA A 121 1.10 -7.38 -30.58
CA ALA A 121 2.32 -7.01 -29.89
C ALA A 121 2.79 -8.14 -28.96
N SER A 122 1.85 -8.73 -28.20
CA SER A 122 2.16 -9.87 -27.33
C SER A 122 2.63 -11.08 -28.15
N ARG A 123 1.98 -11.40 -29.28
CA ARG A 123 2.38 -12.47 -30.20
C ARG A 123 3.84 -12.34 -30.62
N ARG A 124 4.29 -11.15 -31.02
CA ARG A 124 5.68 -10.89 -31.44
C ARG A 124 6.66 -11.04 -30.28
N SER A 125 6.36 -10.40 -29.14
CA SER A 125 7.20 -10.52 -27.94
C SER A 125 7.35 -11.95 -27.40
N PHE A 126 6.31 -12.79 -27.55
CA PHE A 126 6.37 -14.20 -27.17
C PHE A 126 7.10 -15.06 -28.21
N ALA A 127 7.07 -14.70 -29.49
CA ALA A 127 7.90 -15.34 -30.51
C ALA A 127 9.39 -15.04 -30.25
N ASP A 128 9.74 -13.79 -29.95
CA ASP A 128 11.12 -13.40 -29.63
C ASP A 128 11.57 -13.96 -28.28
N ARG A 129 10.65 -14.06 -27.30
CA ARG A 129 10.86 -14.84 -26.08
C ARG A 129 11.33 -16.26 -26.39
N ALA A 130 10.63 -16.96 -27.28
CA ALA A 130 10.95 -18.33 -27.64
C ALA A 130 12.28 -18.41 -28.42
N ARG A 131 12.56 -17.46 -29.31
CA ARG A 131 13.77 -17.42 -30.12
C ARG A 131 15.06 -17.15 -29.35
N HIS A 132 15.00 -16.30 -28.32
CA HIS A 132 16.20 -15.63 -27.82
C HIS A 132 16.40 -15.70 -26.31
N LEU A 133 15.34 -15.74 -25.50
CA LEU A 133 15.48 -15.54 -24.06
C LEU A 133 15.84 -16.83 -23.32
N ALA A 134 16.85 -16.77 -22.44
CA ALA A 134 17.34 -17.86 -21.61
C ALA A 134 18.25 -17.33 -20.48
N ASP A 135 18.91 -18.21 -19.71
CA ASP A 135 19.97 -17.79 -18.77
C ASP A 135 21.12 -17.08 -19.51
N PRO A 136 21.41 -15.81 -19.17
CA PRO A 136 22.46 -15.04 -19.83
C PRO A 136 23.87 -15.57 -19.54
N ALA A 137 24.04 -16.50 -18.58
CA ALA A 137 25.32 -17.20 -18.38
C ALA A 137 25.59 -18.26 -19.47
N PHE A 138 24.58 -18.63 -20.26
CA PHE A 138 24.66 -19.71 -21.26
C PHE A 138 24.31 -19.24 -22.69
N THR A 139 23.51 -18.18 -22.82
CA THR A 139 23.05 -17.66 -24.11
C THR A 139 23.17 -16.15 -24.14
N GLU A 140 23.66 -15.60 -25.26
CA GLU A 140 23.64 -14.15 -25.47
C GLU A 140 22.20 -13.69 -25.77
N VAL A 141 21.66 -12.85 -24.89
CA VAL A 141 20.34 -12.25 -25.08
C VAL A 141 20.49 -10.96 -25.92
N PRO A 142 19.87 -10.87 -27.11
CA PRO A 142 20.03 -9.71 -27.96
C PRO A 142 19.46 -8.45 -27.31
N LYS A 143 20.28 -7.40 -27.21
CA LYS A 143 19.89 -6.12 -26.58
C LYS A 143 18.90 -5.32 -27.44
N HIS A 144 18.84 -5.58 -28.74
CA HIS A 144 17.98 -4.83 -29.66
C HIS A 144 16.49 -5.08 -29.42
N LEU A 145 16.10 -6.19 -28.78
CA LEU A 145 14.70 -6.55 -28.52
C LEU A 145 13.93 -5.47 -27.75
N THR A 146 14.60 -4.71 -26.88
CA THR A 146 13.97 -3.64 -26.08
C THR A 146 14.22 -2.24 -26.66
N THR A 147 14.63 -2.12 -27.92
CA THR A 147 14.89 -0.83 -28.57
C THR A 147 13.70 -0.34 -29.39
N GLN A 148 13.55 0.99 -29.48
CA GLN A 148 12.52 1.63 -30.29
C GLN A 148 12.69 1.34 -31.79
N GLU A 149 13.92 1.21 -32.29
CA GLU A 149 14.18 0.85 -33.69
C GLU A 149 13.61 -0.53 -34.05
N TYR A 150 13.84 -1.52 -33.18
CA TYR A 150 13.31 -2.87 -33.39
C TYR A 150 11.79 -2.89 -33.26
N ALA A 151 11.24 -2.18 -32.27
CA ALA A 151 9.81 -2.04 -32.09
C ALA A 151 9.11 -1.44 -33.31
N GLY A 152 9.74 -0.47 -33.99
CA GLY A 152 9.21 0.09 -35.24
C GLY A 152 9.06 -0.97 -36.34
N LYS A 153 10.07 -1.84 -36.53
CA LYS A 153 10.00 -2.95 -37.50
C LYS A 153 8.89 -3.94 -37.16
N LEU A 154 8.72 -4.25 -35.87
CA LEU A 154 7.63 -5.11 -35.41
C LEU A 154 6.26 -4.45 -35.63
N ALA A 155 6.12 -3.15 -35.33
CA ALA A 155 4.88 -2.39 -35.52
C ALA A 155 4.48 -2.30 -37.01
N GLU A 156 5.43 -2.07 -37.92
CA GLU A 156 5.20 -2.06 -39.37
C GLU A 156 4.66 -3.40 -39.90
N SER A 157 5.00 -4.51 -39.24
CA SER A 157 4.50 -5.84 -39.61
C SER A 157 3.09 -6.14 -39.12
N ILE A 158 2.48 -5.25 -38.32
CA ILE A 158 1.13 -5.43 -37.77
C ILE A 158 0.11 -4.82 -38.75
N ASP A 159 -0.79 -5.65 -39.27
CA ASP A 159 -2.00 -5.17 -39.95
C ASP A 159 -3.05 -4.82 -38.89
N PRO A 160 -3.44 -3.53 -38.72
CA PRO A 160 -4.35 -3.11 -37.67
C PRO A 160 -5.79 -3.63 -37.81
N GLN A 161 -6.11 -4.31 -38.93
CA GLN A 161 -7.43 -4.87 -39.20
C GLN A 161 -7.43 -6.40 -39.33
N LYS A 162 -6.26 -7.06 -39.30
CA LYS A 162 -6.17 -8.49 -39.57
C LYS A 162 -5.14 -9.19 -38.70
N ALA A 163 -5.56 -10.24 -38.02
CA ALA A 163 -4.71 -11.03 -37.16
C ALA A 163 -3.60 -11.74 -37.96
N THR A 164 -2.37 -11.65 -37.47
CA THR A 164 -1.22 -12.37 -38.07
C THR A 164 -1.24 -13.84 -37.63
N PRO A 165 -1.30 -14.84 -38.54
CA PRO A 165 -1.17 -16.23 -38.13
C PRO A 165 0.18 -16.47 -37.42
N SER A 166 0.17 -17.12 -36.27
CA SER A 166 1.37 -17.28 -35.43
C SER A 166 2.50 -18.01 -36.16
N GLU A 167 2.18 -18.94 -37.05
CA GLU A 167 3.14 -19.65 -37.91
C GLU A 167 3.95 -18.72 -38.83
N LYS A 168 3.45 -17.53 -39.14
CA LYS A 168 4.14 -16.55 -40.00
C LYS A 168 5.06 -15.60 -39.23
N VAL A 169 4.91 -15.51 -37.91
CA VAL A 169 5.73 -14.60 -37.07
C VAL A 169 7.14 -15.16 -36.87
N ALA A 170 7.25 -16.49 -36.74
CA ALA A 170 8.53 -17.21 -36.65
C ALA A 170 8.47 -18.54 -37.42
N PRO A 171 8.45 -18.50 -38.76
CA PRO A 171 8.29 -19.68 -39.62
C PRO A 171 9.46 -20.68 -39.51
N GLU A 172 10.59 -20.26 -38.96
CA GLU A 172 11.77 -21.09 -38.74
C GLU A 172 11.68 -22.04 -37.53
N ILE A 173 10.55 -22.08 -36.81
CA ILE A 173 10.35 -22.86 -35.57
C ILE A 173 9.26 -23.96 -35.75
N GLU A 174 9.62 -25.25 -35.63
CA GLU A 174 8.75 -26.45 -35.88
C GLU A 174 7.79 -26.81 -34.70
N LEU A 175 6.61 -27.48 -34.89
CA LEU A 175 5.42 -27.47 -33.97
C LEU A 175 4.83 -28.87 -33.37
N THR A 176 4.64 -29.16 -32.02
CA THR A 176 4.13 -30.36 -31.17
C THR A 176 3.65 -30.31 -29.60
N ASP A 177 2.47 -29.79 -29.13
CA ASP A 177 1.74 -29.50 -27.80
C ASP A 177 2.19 -29.42 -26.24
N GLU A 178 1.71 -28.44 -25.34
CA GLU A 178 1.35 -28.40 -23.81
C GLU A 178 1.57 -27.11 -22.82
N SER A 179 1.17 -27.14 -21.47
CA SER A 179 0.55 -26.11 -20.47
C SER A 179 1.27 -25.60 -19.09
N PRO A 180 0.83 -24.52 -18.29
CA PRO A 180 1.40 -24.06 -16.93
C PRO A 180 0.58 -23.23 -15.78
N ASP A 181 1.18 -22.87 -14.58
CA ASP A 181 0.71 -22.02 -13.35
C ASP A 181 1.81 -21.19 -12.49
N THR A 182 1.56 -20.32 -11.41
CA THR A 182 2.54 -19.55 -10.44
C THR A 182 1.94 -18.63 -9.24
N THR A 183 2.68 -17.89 -8.31
CA THR A 183 2.32 -16.82 -7.23
C THR A 183 3.13 -15.42 -7.23
N HIS A 184 2.70 -14.28 -6.58
CA HIS A 184 3.36 -12.90 -6.54
C HIS A 184 3.01 -11.96 -5.32
N PHE A 185 3.87 -10.98 -4.92
CA PHE A 185 3.57 -9.83 -4.01
C PHE A 185 4.41 -8.53 -4.20
N SER A 186 3.94 -7.38 -3.69
CA SER A 186 4.58 -6.04 -3.77
C SER A 186 4.61 -5.27 -2.43
N ILE A 187 5.67 -4.48 -2.16
CA ILE A 187 5.88 -3.68 -0.93
C ILE A 187 6.50 -2.31 -1.27
N VAL A 188 6.06 -1.23 -0.61
CA VAL A 188 6.73 0.08 -0.62
C VAL A 188 6.79 0.62 0.82
N ASP A 189 7.96 1.04 1.29
CA ASP A 189 8.15 1.58 2.64
C ASP A 189 8.03 3.12 2.70
N ALA A 190 8.10 3.65 3.93
CA ALA A 190 7.96 5.09 4.19
C ALA A 190 9.09 5.94 3.56
N GLN A 191 10.28 5.37 3.36
CA GLN A 191 11.45 6.02 2.77
C GLN A 191 11.43 5.96 1.23
N GLY A 192 10.47 5.25 0.65
CA GLY A 192 10.35 5.08 -0.80
C GLY A 192 11.10 3.87 -1.34
N MET A 193 11.61 2.96 -0.50
CA MET A 193 12.11 1.69 -0.99
C MET A 193 10.94 0.84 -1.49
N ALA A 194 11.07 0.32 -2.70
CA ALA A 194 10.08 -0.53 -3.34
C ALA A 194 10.65 -1.94 -3.57
N VAL A 195 9.81 -2.95 -3.34
CA VAL A 195 10.11 -4.37 -3.62
C VAL A 195 8.94 -4.96 -4.40
N SER A 196 9.21 -5.48 -5.59
CA SER A 196 8.28 -6.33 -6.35
C SER A 196 8.87 -7.73 -6.39
N ASN A 197 8.16 -8.73 -5.88
CA ASN A 197 8.68 -10.10 -5.75
C ASN A 197 7.68 -11.12 -6.29
N THR A 198 8.14 -11.89 -7.28
CA THR A 198 7.43 -13.06 -7.78
C THR A 198 8.27 -14.30 -7.44
N TYR A 199 7.65 -15.30 -6.83
CA TYR A 199 8.30 -16.59 -6.58
C TYR A 199 7.34 -17.73 -6.94
N THR A 200 7.87 -18.93 -7.20
CA THR A 200 7.06 -20.04 -7.68
C THR A 200 7.62 -21.40 -7.32
N LEU A 201 6.77 -22.41 -7.43
CA LEU A 201 7.16 -23.83 -7.44
C LEU A 201 7.06 -24.42 -8.86
N GLU A 202 6.85 -23.58 -9.87
CA GLU A 202 6.30 -23.87 -11.20
C GLU A 202 4.81 -24.21 -11.11
N ALA A 203 4.46 -25.47 -10.91
CA ALA A 203 3.08 -25.90 -10.71
C ALA A 203 2.59 -25.53 -9.30
N SER A 204 1.27 -25.51 -9.11
CA SER A 204 0.63 -25.11 -7.84
C SER A 204 1.25 -25.73 -6.57
N TRP A 205 1.43 -27.06 -6.55
CA TRP A 205 2.05 -27.79 -5.43
C TRP A 205 3.47 -28.23 -5.75
N GLY A 206 4.09 -27.62 -6.76
CA GLY A 206 5.37 -28.03 -7.33
C GLY A 206 5.36 -29.49 -7.78
N SER A 207 6.43 -30.19 -7.43
CA SER A 207 6.57 -31.65 -7.59
C SER A 207 5.64 -32.48 -6.69
N ARG A 208 4.89 -31.84 -5.78
CA ARG A 208 4.09 -32.47 -4.71
C ARG A 208 4.91 -33.30 -3.71
N VAL A 209 6.24 -33.20 -3.75
CA VAL A 209 7.14 -33.83 -2.78
C VAL A 209 7.34 -32.91 -1.58
N VAL A 210 7.24 -33.49 -0.38
CA VAL A 210 7.46 -32.79 0.89
C VAL A 210 8.72 -33.36 1.53
N VAL A 211 9.68 -32.51 1.87
CA VAL A 211 10.93 -32.93 2.51
C VAL A 211 10.63 -33.45 3.92
N LYS A 212 10.84 -34.75 4.14
CA LYS A 212 10.55 -35.40 5.42
C LYS A 212 11.37 -34.76 6.55
N GLY A 213 10.70 -34.34 7.63
CA GLY A 213 11.33 -33.68 8.78
C GLY A 213 11.67 -32.21 8.58
N ALA A 214 11.51 -31.65 7.37
CA ALA A 214 11.70 -30.24 7.09
C ALA A 214 10.41 -29.52 6.68
N GLY A 215 9.40 -30.25 6.20
CA GLY A 215 8.02 -29.78 6.09
C GLY A 215 7.74 -28.77 4.99
N PHE A 216 8.65 -28.54 4.04
CA PHE A 216 8.44 -27.70 2.86
C PHE A 216 8.29 -28.52 1.57
N LEU A 217 7.63 -27.94 0.57
CA LEU A 217 7.42 -28.52 -0.75
C LEU A 217 8.62 -28.27 -1.67
N LEU A 218 8.89 -29.22 -2.57
CA LEU A 218 9.88 -29.05 -3.64
C LEU A 218 9.20 -28.58 -4.93
N ASN A 219 9.82 -27.61 -5.60
CA ASN A 219 9.38 -27.14 -6.91
C ASN A 219 9.53 -28.22 -7.99
N ASN A 220 8.91 -28.00 -9.15
CA ASN A 220 9.18 -28.72 -10.39
C ASN A 220 9.68 -27.75 -11.48
N GLU A 221 10.47 -26.75 -11.09
CA GLU A 221 10.93 -25.63 -11.94
C GLU A 221 11.73 -26.08 -13.16
N MET A 222 12.36 -27.26 -13.09
CA MET A 222 13.00 -27.87 -14.27
C MET A 222 12.02 -28.00 -15.45
N GLY A 223 10.70 -27.99 -15.19
CA GLY A 223 9.59 -27.91 -16.14
C GLY A 223 9.70 -26.76 -17.14
N ASP A 224 10.30 -25.64 -16.74
CA ASP A 224 10.44 -24.45 -17.57
C ASP A 224 11.58 -24.53 -18.60
N PHE A 225 12.44 -25.56 -18.57
CA PHE A 225 13.36 -25.82 -19.67
C PHE A 225 12.63 -26.26 -20.94
N ASN A 226 13.33 -26.29 -22.06
CA ASN A 226 12.85 -26.93 -23.29
C ASN A 226 13.26 -28.41 -23.24
N TRP A 227 12.32 -29.27 -22.83
CA TRP A 227 12.55 -30.71 -22.58
C TRP A 227 12.74 -31.51 -23.86
N PHE A 228 12.21 -31.00 -24.98
CA PHE A 228 12.23 -31.64 -26.28
C PHE A 228 12.95 -30.72 -27.28
N PRO A 229 14.30 -30.78 -27.35
CA PRO A 229 15.08 -30.02 -28.31
C PRO A 229 14.58 -30.17 -29.75
N GLY A 230 14.28 -29.05 -30.41
CA GLY A 230 13.75 -29.02 -31.79
C GLY A 230 12.23 -29.07 -31.89
N GLU A 231 11.53 -29.45 -30.82
CA GLU A 231 10.08 -29.63 -30.79
C GLU A 231 9.41 -28.39 -30.14
N THR A 232 9.19 -27.33 -30.91
CA THR A 232 8.24 -26.25 -30.53
C THR A 232 6.85 -26.64 -30.98
N THR A 233 5.77 -25.91 -30.66
CA THR A 233 4.41 -26.45 -30.77
C THR A 233 3.18 -25.60 -30.92
N ARG A 234 2.12 -26.15 -31.54
CA ARG A 234 0.81 -25.49 -31.66
C ARG A 234 0.07 -25.38 -30.34
N ALA A 235 0.13 -26.32 -29.40
CA ALA A 235 -0.46 -26.11 -28.06
C ALA A 235 0.47 -25.39 -27.06
N GLY A 236 1.60 -24.84 -27.51
CA GLY A 236 2.42 -23.91 -26.72
C GLY A 236 3.66 -24.46 -26.03
N ARG A 237 4.02 -25.74 -26.09
CA ARG A 237 5.38 -26.18 -25.73
C ARG A 237 6.43 -25.58 -26.68
N ILE A 238 7.63 -25.32 -26.17
CA ILE A 238 8.72 -24.63 -26.90
C ILE A 238 9.98 -25.50 -26.80
N GLY A 239 10.64 -25.76 -27.94
CA GLY A 239 11.79 -26.66 -28.08
C GLY A 239 13.09 -25.97 -28.53
N THR A 240 13.10 -24.64 -28.57
CA THR A 240 14.22 -23.85 -29.11
C THR A 240 15.54 -24.03 -28.35
N LYS A 241 16.67 -23.77 -29.00
CA LYS A 241 18.01 -23.97 -28.42
C LYS A 241 18.32 -23.16 -27.15
N PRO A 242 17.96 -21.87 -27.04
CA PRO A 242 18.39 -21.01 -25.93
C PRO A 242 18.10 -21.57 -24.54
N ASN A 243 16.94 -22.18 -24.35
CA ASN A 243 16.45 -22.64 -23.05
C ASN A 243 16.48 -24.18 -22.91
N GLN A 244 17.42 -24.86 -23.57
CA GLN A 244 17.64 -26.29 -23.34
C GLN A 244 18.33 -26.55 -21.99
N LEU A 245 18.07 -27.72 -21.42
CA LEU A 245 18.65 -28.19 -20.16
C LEU A 245 20.19 -28.24 -20.24
N ALA A 246 20.86 -27.70 -19.21
CA ALA A 246 22.29 -27.87 -19.01
C ALA A 246 22.63 -27.82 -17.51
N PRO A 247 23.72 -28.48 -17.06
CA PRO A 247 24.18 -28.39 -15.68
C PRO A 247 24.40 -26.93 -15.24
N TYR A 248 23.94 -26.58 -14.04
CA TYR A 248 24.04 -25.23 -13.43
C TYR A 248 23.30 -24.10 -14.15
N LYS A 249 22.60 -24.39 -15.25
CA LYS A 249 21.79 -23.42 -15.97
C LYS A 249 20.49 -23.15 -15.24
N ARG A 250 20.00 -21.92 -15.30
CA ARG A 250 18.66 -21.55 -14.84
C ARG A 250 17.67 -21.61 -15.99
N MET A 251 16.50 -22.16 -15.74
CA MET A 251 15.37 -22.19 -16.66
C MET A 251 14.79 -20.78 -16.91
N LEU A 252 14.17 -20.58 -18.07
CA LEU A 252 13.49 -19.34 -18.43
C LEU A 252 12.15 -19.20 -17.69
N SER A 253 12.01 -18.17 -16.86
CA SER A 253 10.78 -17.92 -16.11
C SER A 253 9.92 -16.80 -16.72
N SER A 254 8.60 -16.86 -16.57
CA SER A 254 7.67 -15.77 -16.97
C SER A 254 7.40 -14.74 -15.87
N GLN A 255 8.00 -14.91 -14.70
CA GLN A 255 7.87 -13.99 -13.57
C GLN A 255 8.19 -12.55 -13.95
N SER A 256 7.24 -11.63 -13.79
CA SER A 256 7.39 -10.24 -14.24
C SER A 256 7.14 -9.25 -13.10
N PRO A 257 7.98 -9.24 -12.03
CA PRO A 257 7.96 -8.14 -11.09
C PRO A 257 8.40 -6.87 -11.81
N SER A 258 7.58 -5.83 -11.75
CA SER A 258 7.78 -4.60 -12.51
C SER A 258 7.56 -3.36 -11.66
N MET A 259 8.30 -2.31 -11.98
CA MET A 259 8.12 -0.97 -11.42
C MET A 259 7.99 0.03 -12.58
N VAL A 260 7.23 1.10 -12.34
CA VAL A 260 7.09 2.21 -13.29
C VAL A 260 7.43 3.50 -12.58
N GLU A 261 8.29 4.29 -13.20
CA GLU A 261 8.71 5.60 -12.74
C GLU A 261 8.31 6.67 -13.75
N ARG A 262 8.12 7.90 -13.28
CA ARG A 262 7.96 9.10 -14.09
C ARG A 262 8.86 10.17 -13.51
N ASP A 263 9.71 10.77 -14.34
CA ASP A 263 10.70 11.77 -13.90
C ASP A 263 11.59 11.30 -12.72
N GLY A 264 11.92 10.00 -12.71
CA GLY A 264 12.72 9.37 -11.64
C GLY A 264 11.97 9.17 -10.31
N GLN A 265 10.67 9.44 -10.26
CA GLN A 265 9.80 9.17 -9.11
C GLN A 265 8.99 7.90 -9.36
N LEU A 266 8.89 7.05 -8.35
CA LEU A 266 8.08 5.83 -8.41
C LEU A 266 6.59 6.17 -8.55
N VAL A 267 5.91 5.54 -9.50
CA VAL A 267 4.47 5.69 -9.75
C VAL A 267 3.72 4.38 -9.48
N LEU A 268 4.32 3.24 -9.84
CA LEU A 268 3.67 1.94 -9.78
C LEU A 268 4.66 0.84 -9.40
N VAL A 269 4.24 -0.05 -8.52
CA VAL A 269 4.89 -1.35 -8.25
C VAL A 269 3.86 -2.42 -8.48
N THR A 270 4.13 -3.37 -9.36
CA THR A 270 3.15 -4.40 -9.71
C THR A 270 3.82 -5.69 -10.16
N GLY A 271 2.98 -6.69 -10.35
CA GLY A 271 3.31 -8.01 -10.83
C GLY A 271 2.15 -8.95 -10.55
N SER A 272 2.20 -10.13 -11.12
CA SER A 272 1.13 -11.12 -11.02
C SER A 272 1.70 -12.53 -11.05
N PRO A 273 0.99 -13.53 -10.52
CA PRO A 273 1.14 -14.91 -10.92
C PRO A 273 0.39 -15.30 -12.20
N GLY A 274 0.57 -16.56 -12.61
CA GLY A 274 -0.21 -17.19 -13.68
C GLY A 274 0.62 -17.80 -14.82
N GLY A 275 1.81 -18.35 -14.54
CA GLY A 275 2.69 -18.92 -15.56
C GLY A 275 3.01 -17.92 -16.66
N ARG A 276 2.77 -18.28 -17.92
CA ARG A 276 3.02 -17.38 -19.05
C ARG A 276 2.07 -16.17 -19.11
N THR A 277 0.90 -16.25 -18.50
CA THR A 277 -0.06 -15.13 -18.45
C THR A 277 0.41 -13.96 -17.58
N ILE A 278 1.47 -14.14 -16.78
CA ILE A 278 2.06 -13.09 -15.95
C ILE A 278 2.44 -11.88 -16.80
N ILE A 279 3.08 -12.12 -17.95
CA ILE A 279 3.61 -11.07 -18.83
C ILE A 279 2.46 -10.17 -19.31
N ASN A 280 1.39 -10.75 -19.87
CA ASN A 280 0.23 -9.98 -20.34
C ASN A 280 -0.60 -9.38 -19.21
N THR A 281 -0.67 -10.02 -18.04
CA THR A 281 -1.35 -9.46 -16.87
C THR A 281 -0.64 -8.20 -16.37
N THR A 282 0.69 -8.26 -16.17
CA THR A 282 1.49 -7.12 -15.74
C THR A 282 1.52 -6.02 -16.81
N LEU A 283 1.65 -6.38 -18.10
CA LEU A 283 1.54 -5.44 -19.22
C LEU A 283 0.20 -4.69 -19.20
N GLY A 284 -0.91 -5.41 -19.00
CA GLY A 284 -2.25 -4.83 -18.91
C GLY A 284 -2.37 -3.82 -17.77
N VAL A 285 -1.88 -4.15 -16.56
CA VAL A 285 -1.90 -3.22 -15.41
C VAL A 285 -1.08 -1.97 -15.70
N ILE A 286 0.13 -2.11 -16.28
CA ILE A 286 0.98 -0.97 -16.65
C ILE A 286 0.25 -0.07 -17.64
N LEU A 287 -0.27 -0.61 -18.75
CA LEU A 287 -0.98 0.16 -19.77
C LEU A 287 -2.23 0.84 -19.24
N ASN A 288 -3.00 0.15 -18.38
CA ASN A 288 -4.20 0.73 -17.77
C ASN A 288 -3.89 2.01 -17.01
N VAL A 289 -2.77 2.04 -16.28
CA VAL A 289 -2.33 3.22 -15.53
C VAL A 289 -1.68 4.26 -16.45
N THR A 290 -0.73 3.87 -17.30
CA THR A 290 0.11 4.81 -18.05
C THR A 290 -0.56 5.34 -19.32
N GLU A 291 -1.19 4.46 -20.10
CA GLU A 291 -1.83 4.80 -21.37
C GLU A 291 -3.30 5.20 -21.14
N PHE A 292 -4.06 4.53 -20.28
CA PHE A 292 -5.50 4.81 -20.13
C PHE A 292 -5.86 5.68 -18.93
N GLY A 293 -4.91 6.05 -18.07
CA GLY A 293 -5.13 6.93 -16.93
C GLY A 293 -6.11 6.36 -15.89
N MET A 294 -6.25 5.04 -15.83
CA MET A 294 -7.15 4.36 -14.90
C MET A 294 -6.62 4.44 -13.47
N SER A 295 -7.52 4.40 -12.49
CA SER A 295 -7.13 4.29 -11.08
C SER A 295 -6.43 2.95 -10.83
N ALA A 296 -5.65 2.84 -9.74
CA ALA A 296 -4.97 1.59 -9.39
C ALA A 296 -5.94 0.41 -9.20
N ALA A 297 -7.12 0.67 -8.63
CA ALA A 297 -8.16 -0.33 -8.43
C ALA A 297 -8.72 -0.78 -9.79
N ASP A 298 -9.16 0.16 -10.62
CA ASP A 298 -9.72 -0.15 -11.94
C ASP A 298 -8.69 -0.86 -12.83
N ALA A 299 -7.42 -0.46 -12.76
CA ALA A 299 -6.35 -1.05 -13.54
C ALA A 299 -6.10 -2.53 -13.18
N VAL A 300 -6.21 -2.90 -11.91
CA VAL A 300 -6.10 -4.29 -11.43
C VAL A 300 -7.37 -5.08 -11.75
N GLU A 301 -8.55 -4.47 -11.59
CA GLU A 301 -9.83 -5.14 -11.77
C GLU A 301 -10.22 -5.35 -13.24
N ALA A 302 -9.72 -4.50 -14.13
CA ALA A 302 -9.99 -4.52 -15.57
C ALA A 302 -9.90 -5.93 -16.16
N SER A 303 -10.79 -6.21 -17.13
CA SER A 303 -10.76 -7.48 -17.87
C SER A 303 -9.42 -7.66 -18.61
N ARG A 304 -8.88 -8.87 -18.50
CA ARG A 304 -7.55 -9.23 -19.01
C ARG A 304 -7.63 -9.99 -20.33
N PHE A 305 -6.55 -9.89 -21.07
CA PHE A 305 -6.31 -10.65 -22.30
C PHE A 305 -5.01 -11.44 -22.14
N HIS A 306 -4.84 -12.43 -23.00
CA HIS A 306 -3.60 -13.19 -23.14
C HIS A 306 -3.42 -13.69 -24.57
N HIS A 307 -2.24 -13.46 -25.13
CA HIS A 307 -1.80 -14.08 -26.38
C HIS A 307 -0.30 -14.35 -26.29
N GLN A 308 0.08 -15.62 -26.40
CA GLN A 308 1.45 -16.07 -26.13
C GLN A 308 2.14 -16.70 -27.33
N TRP A 309 1.79 -16.22 -28.52
CA TRP A 309 2.18 -16.78 -29.81
C TRP A 309 1.58 -18.16 -30.05
N PHE A 310 2.02 -19.20 -29.35
CA PHE A 310 1.35 -20.51 -29.36
C PHE A 310 0.78 -20.90 -27.99
N PRO A 311 -0.45 -21.41 -27.91
CA PRO A 311 -1.39 -21.61 -29.01
C PRO A 311 -1.82 -20.31 -29.68
N ASP A 312 -2.15 -20.39 -30.98
CA ASP A 312 -2.59 -19.26 -31.81
C ASP A 312 -4.03 -18.88 -31.48
N GLN A 313 -4.20 -18.43 -30.24
CA GLN A 313 -5.47 -18.17 -29.61
C GLN A 313 -5.34 -16.94 -28.73
N LEU A 314 -6.23 -15.98 -28.95
CA LEU A 314 -6.45 -14.86 -28.05
C LEU A 314 -7.40 -15.33 -26.94
N VAL A 315 -6.95 -15.31 -25.70
CA VAL A 315 -7.78 -15.67 -24.55
C VAL A 315 -8.18 -14.41 -23.79
N LEU A 316 -9.48 -14.23 -23.56
CA LEU A 316 -10.02 -13.13 -22.77
C LEU A 316 -10.62 -13.66 -21.45
N GLU A 317 -10.62 -12.82 -20.41
CA GLU A 317 -11.44 -13.10 -19.25
C GLU A 317 -12.93 -12.97 -19.56
N ASP A 318 -13.70 -13.93 -19.06
CA ASP A 318 -15.13 -14.03 -19.32
C ASP A 318 -15.90 -12.87 -18.67
N ARG A 319 -16.71 -12.18 -19.46
CA ARG A 319 -17.55 -11.05 -19.06
C ARG A 319 -18.86 -11.11 -19.84
N ASP A 320 -19.97 -11.32 -19.14
CA ASP A 320 -21.30 -11.38 -19.76
C ASP A 320 -21.91 -9.98 -19.93
N GLU A 321 -21.18 -9.11 -20.64
CA GLU A 321 -21.58 -7.74 -20.93
C GLU A 321 -21.64 -7.52 -22.45
N GLU A 322 -22.65 -6.78 -22.93
CA GLU A 322 -22.86 -6.55 -24.37
C GLU A 322 -21.65 -5.92 -25.09
N PRO A 323 -20.98 -4.88 -24.54
CA PRO A 323 -19.78 -4.32 -25.17
C PRO A 323 -18.66 -5.35 -25.35
N HIS A 324 -18.51 -6.28 -24.39
CA HIS A 324 -17.52 -7.35 -24.47
C HIS A 324 -17.87 -8.35 -25.59
N ARG A 325 -19.13 -8.76 -25.69
CA ARG A 325 -19.60 -9.67 -26.76
C ARG A 325 -19.43 -9.07 -28.15
N LEU A 326 -19.65 -7.77 -28.32
CA LEU A 326 -19.42 -7.07 -29.59
C LEU A 326 -17.92 -7.03 -29.95
N ALA A 327 -17.06 -6.70 -28.98
CA ALA A 327 -15.62 -6.71 -29.19
C ALA A 327 -15.11 -8.11 -29.60
N VAL A 328 -15.62 -9.18 -28.97
CA VAL A 328 -15.28 -10.57 -29.34
C VAL A 328 -15.66 -10.87 -30.80
N LYS A 329 -16.86 -10.49 -31.25
CA LYS A 329 -17.29 -10.70 -32.64
C LYS A 329 -16.41 -9.95 -33.64
N GLU A 330 -16.05 -8.71 -33.31
CA GLU A 330 -15.18 -7.90 -34.17
C GLU A 330 -13.76 -8.50 -34.22
N LEU A 331 -13.20 -8.95 -33.09
CA LEU A 331 -11.92 -9.67 -33.04
C LEU A 331 -11.93 -10.95 -33.88
N GLN A 332 -13.02 -11.72 -33.86
CA GLN A 332 -13.21 -12.89 -34.71
C GLN A 332 -13.25 -12.50 -36.20
N SER A 333 -13.90 -11.38 -36.54
CA SER A 333 -13.93 -10.85 -37.91
C SER A 333 -12.54 -10.40 -38.41
N MET A 334 -11.67 -9.95 -37.50
CA MET A 334 -10.26 -9.66 -37.77
C MET A 334 -9.41 -10.94 -37.93
N GLY A 335 -9.97 -12.12 -37.66
CA GLY A 335 -9.29 -13.42 -37.83
C GLY A 335 -8.69 -14.03 -36.57
N HIS A 336 -8.97 -13.48 -35.38
CA HIS A 336 -8.52 -14.09 -34.12
C HIS A 336 -9.38 -15.31 -33.77
N THR A 337 -8.73 -16.41 -33.37
CA THR A 337 -9.40 -17.46 -32.61
C THR A 337 -9.53 -16.99 -31.16
N VAL A 338 -10.74 -16.63 -30.74
CA VAL A 338 -10.98 -16.09 -29.39
C VAL A 338 -11.47 -17.20 -28.46
N GLY A 339 -10.74 -17.44 -27.38
CA GLY A 339 -11.15 -18.28 -26.25
C GLY A 339 -11.47 -17.44 -25.02
N THR A 340 -12.15 -18.04 -24.04
CA THR A 340 -12.46 -17.40 -22.75
C THR A 340 -11.90 -18.19 -21.57
N ARG A 341 -11.70 -17.50 -20.45
CA ARG A 341 -11.37 -18.12 -19.15
C ARG A 341 -12.02 -17.36 -18.01
N PRO A 342 -12.33 -18.02 -16.88
CA PRO A 342 -13.02 -17.37 -15.77
C PRO A 342 -12.16 -16.31 -15.06
N SER A 343 -10.85 -16.55 -14.96
CA SER A 343 -9.91 -15.57 -14.40
C SER A 343 -8.49 -15.79 -14.90
N GLN A 344 -7.68 -14.74 -14.84
CA GLN A 344 -6.28 -14.73 -15.22
C GLN A 344 -5.48 -13.97 -14.16
N GLY A 345 -4.44 -14.60 -13.60
CA GLY A 345 -3.50 -13.94 -12.69
C GLY A 345 -4.09 -13.50 -11.34
N SER A 346 -3.30 -12.69 -10.62
CA SER A 346 -3.61 -12.12 -9.29
C SER A 346 -2.68 -10.95 -9.01
N ALA A 347 -2.95 -9.80 -9.62
CA ALA A 347 -2.05 -8.65 -9.55
C ALA A 347 -2.07 -7.98 -8.17
N HIS A 348 -0.90 -7.86 -7.54
CA HIS A 348 -0.76 -7.12 -6.29
C HIS A 348 0.05 -5.85 -6.54
N THR A 349 -0.60 -4.71 -6.37
CA THR A 349 -0.14 -3.43 -6.91
C THR A 349 -0.09 -2.38 -5.82
N ILE A 350 0.97 -1.57 -5.82
CA ILE A 350 1.04 -0.33 -5.05
C ILE A 350 1.20 0.82 -6.03
N PHE A 351 0.27 1.77 -5.99
CA PHE A 351 0.35 3.02 -6.72
C PHE A 351 0.84 4.13 -5.78
N VAL A 352 1.70 5.01 -6.28
CA VAL A 352 2.19 6.18 -5.57
C VAL A 352 1.74 7.42 -6.33
N ASP A 353 0.91 8.25 -5.69
CA ASP A 353 0.43 9.48 -6.30
C ASP A 353 1.45 10.63 -6.19
N SER A 354 1.13 11.78 -6.80
CA SER A 354 1.99 12.96 -6.77
C SER A 354 2.15 13.58 -5.37
N THR A 355 1.32 13.21 -4.40
CA THR A 355 1.44 13.63 -2.99
C THR A 355 2.33 12.71 -2.17
N GLY A 356 2.75 11.57 -2.75
CA GLY A 356 3.46 10.50 -2.05
C GLY A 356 2.54 9.54 -1.28
N GLN A 357 1.22 9.65 -1.45
CA GLN A 357 0.28 8.70 -0.88
C GLN A 357 0.39 7.36 -1.62
N ARG A 358 0.40 6.27 -0.84
CA ARG A 358 0.56 4.90 -1.34
C ARG A 358 -0.79 4.20 -1.28
N LEU A 359 -1.34 3.82 -2.44
CA LEU A 359 -2.57 3.03 -2.55
C LEU A 359 -2.22 1.58 -2.89
N GLY A 360 -2.42 0.68 -1.93
CA GLY A 360 -2.29 -0.75 -2.15
C GLY A 360 -3.58 -1.35 -2.68
N VAL A 361 -3.49 -2.17 -3.72
CA VAL A 361 -4.60 -2.92 -4.32
C VAL A 361 -4.22 -4.38 -4.39
N ALA A 362 -5.06 -5.25 -3.81
CA ALA A 362 -4.97 -6.68 -3.99
C ALA A 362 -6.07 -7.14 -4.94
N ASP A 363 -5.70 -7.91 -5.96
CA ASP A 363 -6.64 -8.49 -6.91
C ASP A 363 -7.66 -9.40 -6.22
N TYR A 364 -8.93 -9.26 -6.59
CA TYR A 364 -10.01 -10.09 -6.05
C TYR A 364 -9.97 -11.53 -6.58
N ARG A 365 -9.30 -11.79 -7.72
CA ARG A 365 -9.26 -13.10 -8.38
C ARG A 365 -8.60 -14.19 -7.54
N ARG A 366 -7.73 -13.81 -6.60
CA ARG A 366 -7.26 -14.70 -5.53
C ARG A 366 -7.40 -13.99 -4.19
N GLY A 367 -7.31 -14.75 -3.10
CA GLY A 367 -7.27 -14.15 -1.76
C GLY A 367 -6.04 -13.25 -1.59
N GLY A 368 -6.21 -12.13 -0.91
CA GLY A 368 -5.16 -11.17 -0.59
C GLY A 368 -5.76 -9.90 0.01
N ARG A 369 -4.97 -9.09 0.70
CA ARG A 369 -5.44 -7.81 1.25
C ARG A 369 -4.32 -6.78 1.19
N PRO A 370 -4.58 -5.55 0.74
CA PRO A 370 -3.65 -4.47 0.97
C PRO A 370 -3.67 -4.10 2.47
N ALA A 371 -2.51 -3.75 3.00
CA ALA A 371 -2.38 -3.21 4.35
C ALA A 371 -1.39 -2.05 4.30
N GLY A 372 -1.69 -0.98 5.05
CA GLY A 372 -0.81 0.16 5.22
C GLY A 372 -0.46 0.32 6.69
N TYR A 373 0.72 0.86 6.97
CA TYR A 373 1.07 1.36 8.29
C TYR A 373 1.41 2.84 8.15
N SER A 374 0.97 3.66 9.09
CA SER A 374 1.42 5.03 9.23
C SER A 374 2.17 5.15 10.54
N SER A 375 3.46 5.49 10.47
CA SER A 375 4.21 5.90 11.65
C SER A 375 3.90 7.37 11.92
N LEU A 376 2.73 7.66 12.50
CA LEU A 376 2.49 8.98 13.07
C LEU A 376 3.54 9.17 14.19
N LYS A 377 4.38 10.21 14.08
CA LYS A 377 5.14 10.67 15.26
C LYS A 377 4.10 11.31 16.16
N ALA A 378 3.52 10.54 17.06
CA ALA A 378 2.58 11.06 18.03
C ALA A 378 3.34 11.38 19.32
N THR A 379 3.20 12.61 19.83
CA THR A 379 3.52 12.90 21.22
C THR A 379 2.26 12.63 22.03
N VAL A 380 2.29 11.58 22.84
CA VAL A 380 1.18 11.23 23.72
C VAL A 380 1.49 11.77 25.11
N PHE A 381 0.61 12.62 25.63
CA PHE A 381 0.58 12.98 27.04
C PHE A 381 -0.43 12.07 27.71
N ASP A 382 0.08 10.98 28.28
CA ASP A 382 -0.66 10.12 29.20
C ASP A 382 -0.32 10.58 30.62
N PHE A 383 -1.34 10.92 31.41
CA PHE A 383 -1.13 11.45 32.76
C PHE A 383 -0.86 10.33 33.78
N ALA A 384 -0.96 9.05 33.39
CA ALA A 384 -0.67 7.86 34.19
C ALA A 384 0.79 7.73 34.66
N ASP A 385 1.75 8.29 33.93
CA ASP A 385 3.18 8.21 34.30
C ASP A 385 3.62 9.31 35.29
N SER A 386 2.69 10.07 35.89
CA SER A 386 3.02 11.36 36.54
C SER A 386 2.26 11.70 37.82
N ALA A 387 2.05 10.74 38.72
CA ALA A 387 1.70 11.05 40.11
C ALA A 387 2.78 11.95 40.75
N GLY A 388 2.47 13.22 40.99
CA GLY A 388 3.37 14.19 41.65
C GLY A 388 4.29 15.02 40.74
N THR A 389 4.14 14.97 39.40
CA THR A 389 4.95 15.81 38.51
C THR A 389 4.26 17.16 38.22
N SER A 390 4.92 18.27 38.55
CA SER A 390 4.45 19.61 38.18
C SER A 390 4.60 19.81 36.67
N LEU A 391 3.49 19.91 35.93
CA LEU A 391 3.51 20.38 34.54
C LEU A 391 4.14 21.78 34.52
N GLN A 392 4.99 22.10 33.53
CA GLN A 392 5.56 23.44 33.39
C GLN A 392 4.44 24.49 33.24
N GLN A 393 4.10 25.14 34.35
CA GLN A 393 3.26 26.33 34.37
C GLN A 393 4.13 27.50 33.90
N ALA A 394 3.65 28.27 32.93
CA ALA A 394 4.28 29.53 32.57
C ALA A 394 3.62 30.64 33.41
N ASP A 395 4.39 31.29 34.27
CA ASP A 395 3.95 32.50 34.95
C ASP A 395 3.90 33.65 33.95
N ARG A 396 2.73 34.27 33.80
CA ARG A 396 2.56 35.43 32.92
C ARG A 396 2.77 36.72 33.72
N THR A 397 3.88 37.42 33.49
CA THR A 397 4.13 38.75 34.05
C THR A 397 3.62 39.82 33.09
N GLY A 398 2.38 40.30 33.27
CA GLY A 398 1.85 41.45 32.53
C GLY A 398 0.34 41.71 32.75
N PRO A 399 -0.15 42.95 32.60
CA PRO A 399 -1.55 43.29 32.85
C PRO A 399 -2.48 42.58 31.84
N LEU A 400 -3.43 41.80 32.35
CA LEU A 400 -4.52 41.23 31.55
C LEU A 400 -5.47 42.35 31.12
N LYS A 401 -5.79 42.45 29.82
CA LYS A 401 -6.98 43.20 29.38
C LYS A 401 -8.20 42.58 30.07
N SER A 402 -9.09 43.41 30.62
CA SER A 402 -10.11 43.16 31.66
C SER A 402 -11.22 42.12 31.38
N HIS A 403 -11.02 41.13 30.52
CA HIS A 403 -12.05 40.14 30.13
C HIS A 403 -11.65 38.68 30.39
N TRP A 404 -10.54 38.44 31.08
CA TRP A 404 -10.05 37.08 31.39
C TRP A 404 -10.17 36.85 32.90
N THR A 405 -11.25 36.20 33.33
CA THR A 405 -11.47 35.86 34.73
C THR A 405 -11.36 34.33 34.94
N GLY A 406 -10.33 33.92 35.69
CA GLY A 406 -10.35 32.77 36.63
C GLY A 406 -10.06 31.35 36.12
N ALA A 407 -9.20 30.67 36.90
CA ALA A 407 -9.13 29.23 37.21
C ALA A 407 -8.36 28.25 36.28
N ILE A 408 -7.02 28.17 36.45
CA ILE A 408 -6.26 26.92 36.27
C ILE A 408 -5.26 26.69 37.44
N ALA A 409 -5.51 27.30 38.59
CA ALA A 409 -4.54 27.37 39.69
C ALA A 409 -4.38 26.09 40.54
N GLN A 410 -5.06 24.99 40.20
CA GLN A 410 -4.79 23.66 40.75
C GLN A 410 -5.04 22.59 39.70
N SER A 411 -4.33 22.67 38.58
CA SER A 411 -4.21 21.52 37.69
C SER A 411 -3.54 20.39 38.46
N ALA A 412 -4.29 19.37 38.84
CA ALA A 412 -3.76 18.16 39.45
C ALA A 412 -4.15 16.98 38.58
N VAL A 413 -3.23 16.03 38.48
CA VAL A 413 -3.58 14.66 38.11
C VAL A 413 -4.41 14.12 39.27
N ASP A 414 -5.67 13.76 39.05
CA ASP A 414 -6.52 13.17 40.09
C ASP A 414 -6.02 11.77 40.47
N GLY A 415 -6.57 11.16 41.53
CA GLY A 415 -6.20 9.80 41.95
C GLY A 415 -6.58 8.68 40.97
N LYS A 416 -6.99 9.02 39.75
CA LYS A 416 -7.26 8.12 38.63
C LYS A 416 -6.42 8.49 37.40
N ASP A 417 -5.34 9.23 37.59
CA ASP A 417 -4.41 9.61 36.53
C ASP A 417 -5.00 10.51 35.45
N ARG A 418 -5.96 11.38 35.79
CA ARG A 418 -6.58 12.31 34.82
C ARG A 418 -6.21 13.74 35.14
N PHE A 419 -5.93 14.55 34.12
CA PHE A 419 -5.76 15.99 34.29
C PHE A 419 -7.12 16.63 34.59
N VAL A 420 -7.27 17.18 35.80
CA VAL A 420 -8.52 17.81 36.24
C VAL A 420 -8.36 19.31 36.44
N ILE A 421 -9.29 20.07 35.85
CA ILE A 421 -9.36 21.53 36.01
C ILE A 421 -10.33 21.85 37.17
N ARG A 422 -9.82 22.42 38.29
CA ARG A 422 -10.60 22.80 39.48
C ARG A 422 -10.32 24.23 39.96
N ARG A 423 -11.24 24.82 40.73
CA ARG A 423 -11.05 26.08 41.49
C ARG A 423 -10.23 25.81 42.77
N PRO A 424 -9.21 26.62 43.11
CA PRO A 424 -8.68 26.62 44.48
C PRO A 424 -9.71 27.24 45.43
N ALA A 425 -9.97 26.58 46.55
CA ALA A 425 -10.79 27.15 47.62
C ALA A 425 -10.01 28.26 48.34
N GLY A 426 -10.48 29.51 48.28
CA GLY A 426 -10.04 30.59 49.18
C GLY A 426 -8.63 31.16 49.00
N ALA A 427 -7.96 30.97 47.85
CA ALA A 427 -6.55 31.36 47.72
C ALA A 427 -6.35 32.90 47.62
N THR A 428 -6.01 33.51 48.74
CA THR A 428 -5.07 34.65 48.81
C THR A 428 -3.69 34.07 49.13
N ASP A 429 -2.65 34.57 48.46
CA ASP A 429 -1.26 34.23 48.80
C ASP A 429 -1.02 34.54 50.30
N SER A 430 -0.59 33.53 51.06
CA SER A 430 -0.41 33.61 52.51
C SER A 430 0.72 34.55 52.94
N GLU A 431 1.65 34.90 52.05
CA GLU A 431 2.73 35.85 52.33
C GLU A 431 2.42 37.27 51.86
N THR A 432 1.63 37.45 50.80
CA THR A 432 1.48 38.78 50.15
C THR A 432 0.07 39.37 50.15
N GLY A 433 -0.97 38.61 50.49
CA GLY A 433 -2.36 39.08 50.56
C GLY A 433 -2.96 39.52 49.20
N ARG A 434 -2.30 39.23 48.08
CA ARG A 434 -2.76 39.60 46.73
C ARG A 434 -3.66 38.52 46.11
N PRO A 435 -4.57 38.87 45.17
CA PRO A 435 -5.34 37.91 44.40
C PRO A 435 -4.42 37.01 43.56
N VAL A 436 -4.66 35.69 43.57
CA VAL A 436 -3.89 34.71 42.80
C VAL A 436 -3.94 35.00 41.30
N VAL A 437 -2.77 35.08 40.67
CA VAL A 437 -2.57 35.27 39.23
C VAL A 437 -3.03 34.01 38.47
N PRO A 438 -3.75 34.11 37.35
CA PRO A 438 -4.24 32.94 36.63
C PRO A 438 -3.10 32.17 35.93
N HIS A 439 -3.09 30.84 36.06
CA HIS A 439 -2.21 29.96 35.30
C HIS A 439 -2.86 29.53 33.96
N GLU A 440 -2.05 29.32 32.93
CA GLU A 440 -2.44 28.68 31.66
C GLU A 440 -1.54 27.46 31.43
N VAL A 441 -2.07 26.39 30.83
CA VAL A 441 -1.26 25.20 30.53
C VAL A 441 -0.82 25.24 29.07
N PHE A 442 0.48 25.15 28.86
CA PHE A 442 1.09 25.07 27.53
C PHE A 442 1.85 23.75 27.38
N LEU A 443 1.38 22.90 26.46
CA LEU A 443 2.07 21.68 26.09
C LEU A 443 2.91 21.95 24.83
N PRO A 444 4.25 21.82 24.88
CA PRO A 444 5.11 22.08 23.74
C PRO A 444 4.89 21.03 22.65
N LEU A 445 4.84 21.47 21.39
CA LEU A 445 4.79 20.58 20.21
C LEU A 445 6.21 20.19 19.74
N ASN A 446 7.25 20.66 20.44
CA ASN A 446 8.65 20.69 20.00
C ASN A 446 9.30 19.31 19.76
N ALA A 447 8.65 18.21 20.14
CA ALA A 447 9.10 16.86 19.81
C ALA A 447 8.80 16.45 18.33
N LEU A 448 7.96 17.21 17.62
CA LEU A 448 7.40 16.80 16.32
C LEU A 448 8.08 17.41 15.07
N GLY A 449 9.03 18.34 15.26
CA GLY A 449 9.68 19.07 14.17
C GLY A 449 8.76 20.12 13.51
N THR A 450 9.26 20.83 12.50
CA THR A 450 8.46 21.77 11.70
C THR A 450 7.50 20.99 10.81
N GLN A 451 6.25 20.82 11.25
CA GLN A 451 5.23 20.14 10.46
C GLN A 451 4.25 21.15 9.88
N ASP A 452 3.93 20.97 8.60
CA ASP A 452 2.96 21.75 7.86
C ASP A 452 1.52 21.44 8.31
N ASN A 453 1.29 20.26 8.88
CA ASN A 453 0.02 19.82 9.43
C ASN A 453 0.19 19.43 10.89
N VAL A 454 -0.71 19.90 11.76
CA VAL A 454 -0.72 19.54 13.18
C VAL A 454 -2.14 19.14 13.56
N SER A 455 -2.30 17.97 14.17
CA SER A 455 -3.57 17.55 14.78
C SER A 455 -3.42 17.37 16.28
N VAL A 456 -4.41 17.85 17.03
CA VAL A 456 -4.51 17.61 18.46
C VAL A 456 -5.81 16.87 18.72
N THR A 457 -5.71 15.70 19.33
CA THR A 457 -6.84 14.92 19.82
C THR A 457 -6.85 14.95 21.35
N VAL A 458 -7.95 15.43 21.93
CA VAL A 458 -8.19 15.48 23.38
C VAL A 458 -9.29 14.49 23.72
N LYS A 459 -9.03 13.53 24.63
CA LYS A 459 -10.05 12.64 25.19
C LYS A 459 -10.61 13.25 26.47
N LEU A 460 -11.87 13.68 26.41
CA LEU A 460 -12.63 14.12 27.57
C LEU A 460 -13.37 12.91 28.15
N ASP A 461 -12.99 12.48 29.35
CA ASP A 461 -13.65 11.37 30.03
C ASP A 461 -14.85 11.83 30.83
N GLU A 462 -14.72 12.97 31.52
CA GLU A 462 -15.82 13.62 32.24
C GLU A 462 -15.83 15.11 31.90
N LEU A 463 -17.02 15.65 31.65
CA LEU A 463 -17.25 17.08 31.52
C LEU A 463 -18.65 17.37 32.06
N THR A 464 -18.70 18.19 33.12
CA THR A 464 -19.94 18.63 33.75
C THR A 464 -19.89 20.13 34.02
N PHE A 465 -20.92 20.84 33.55
CA PHE A 465 -21.24 22.22 33.91
C PHE A 465 -22.33 22.22 35.01
N ALA A 466 -22.17 22.95 36.10
CA ALA A 466 -23.15 23.01 37.19
C ALA A 466 -24.04 24.28 37.10
N GLY A 467 -23.57 25.36 36.46
CA GLY A 467 -24.31 26.62 36.31
C GLY A 467 -25.04 26.83 34.97
N LEU A 468 -26.12 27.63 34.98
CA LEU A 468 -26.83 28.15 33.78
C LEU A 468 -26.09 29.31 33.08
N GLU A 469 -24.93 29.75 33.58
CA GLU A 469 -24.27 30.94 33.08
C GLU A 469 -23.59 30.69 31.72
N ALA A 470 -24.09 31.35 30.67
CA ALA A 470 -23.58 31.30 29.29
C ALA A 470 -22.15 31.87 29.08
N LYS A 471 -21.41 32.11 30.16
CA LYS A 471 -20.08 32.76 30.14
C LYS A 471 -18.92 31.79 30.33
N GLU A 472 -19.18 30.54 30.71
CA GLU A 472 -18.15 29.54 30.93
C GLU A 472 -17.65 28.90 29.64
N ARG A 473 -16.32 28.86 29.48
CA ARG A 473 -15.65 28.37 28.27
C ARG A 473 -14.39 27.61 28.62
N ILE A 474 -14.23 26.42 28.05
CA ILE A 474 -12.97 25.66 28.02
C ILE A 474 -12.42 25.77 26.61
N ARG A 475 -11.14 26.08 26.47
CA ARG A 475 -10.49 26.29 25.16
C ARG A 475 -9.24 25.45 25.03
N PHE A 476 -9.16 24.75 23.91
CA PHE A 476 -7.94 24.07 23.45
C PHE A 476 -7.51 24.72 22.15
N GLY A 477 -6.35 25.37 22.15
CA GLY A 477 -5.90 26.19 21.02
C GLY A 477 -4.44 25.94 20.67
N LEU A 478 -4.13 25.95 19.38
CA LEU A 478 -2.76 25.93 18.89
C LEU A 478 -2.24 27.37 18.85
N THR A 479 -1.05 27.61 19.40
CA THR A 479 -0.46 28.95 19.48
C THR A 479 1.03 28.96 19.18
N HIS A 480 1.52 30.12 18.75
CA HIS A 480 2.92 30.35 18.37
C HIS A 480 3.83 30.58 19.57
N ASP A 481 3.38 31.33 20.58
CA ASP A 481 4.21 31.85 21.66
C ASP A 481 3.49 31.75 23.02
N ARG A 482 4.27 31.53 24.08
CA ARG A 482 3.81 31.46 25.48
C ARG A 482 3.61 32.86 26.07
N GLU A 483 4.42 33.85 25.68
CA GLU A 483 4.39 35.20 26.26
C GLU A 483 3.34 36.12 25.61
N SER A 484 3.18 36.01 24.28
CA SER A 484 2.13 36.68 23.52
C SER A 484 1.26 35.67 22.74
N PRO A 485 0.29 35.01 23.40
CA PRO A 485 -0.41 33.84 22.85
C PRO A 485 -1.48 34.24 21.82
N LEU A 486 -1.02 34.58 20.62
CA LEU A 486 -1.89 34.67 19.44
C LEU A 486 -2.22 33.24 19.00
N VAL A 487 -3.50 32.89 19.08
CA VAL A 487 -4.01 31.54 18.77
C VAL A 487 -4.20 31.39 17.26
N THR A 488 -3.64 30.35 16.64
CA THR A 488 -3.84 30.05 15.21
C THR A 488 -5.28 29.57 14.97
N ALA A 489 -5.68 28.53 15.70
CA ALA A 489 -7.05 28.03 15.77
C ALA A 489 -7.30 27.42 17.14
N ARG A 490 -8.56 27.42 17.60
CA ARG A 490 -8.99 26.76 18.83
C ARG A 490 -10.37 26.15 18.71
N MET A 491 -10.56 25.07 19.45
CA MET A 491 -11.88 24.58 19.83
C MET A 491 -12.30 25.23 21.16
N VAL A 492 -13.56 25.62 21.25
CA VAL A 492 -14.14 26.19 22.46
C VAL A 492 -15.38 25.39 22.82
N ILE A 493 -15.37 24.83 24.02
CA ILE A 493 -16.51 24.14 24.63
C ILE A 493 -17.16 25.11 25.60
N SER A 494 -18.48 25.23 25.50
CA SER A 494 -19.27 26.11 26.37
C SER A 494 -20.67 25.55 26.54
N ARG A 495 -21.44 26.11 27.46
CA ARG A 495 -22.86 25.79 27.62
C ARG A 495 -23.74 26.95 27.12
N ASN A 496 -24.84 26.62 26.45
CA ASN A 496 -25.92 27.55 26.16
C ASN A 496 -27.27 26.95 26.60
N GLU A 497 -28.38 27.63 26.28
CA GLU A 497 -29.74 27.20 26.62
C GLU A 497 -30.10 25.78 26.10
N LYS A 498 -29.45 25.34 25.02
CA LYS A 498 -29.69 24.03 24.40
C LYS A 498 -28.85 22.91 24.97
N GLY A 499 -27.79 23.21 25.74
CA GLY A 499 -26.85 22.23 26.30
C GLY A 499 -25.38 22.56 26.03
N ILE A 500 -24.52 21.55 26.01
CA ILE A 500 -23.08 21.70 25.75
C ILE A 500 -22.86 21.88 24.25
N VAL A 501 -22.15 22.93 23.86
CA VAL A 501 -21.81 23.25 22.47
C VAL A 501 -20.31 23.31 22.24
N LEU A 502 -19.91 22.94 21.03
CA LEU A 502 -18.55 23.03 20.51
C LEU A 502 -18.51 24.04 19.36
N GLN A 503 -17.62 25.00 19.42
CA GLN A 503 -17.38 25.96 18.34
C GLN A 503 -15.89 26.03 18.01
N GLY A 504 -15.58 26.46 16.79
CA GLY A 504 -14.20 26.69 16.35
C GLY A 504 -13.94 28.16 16.13
N GLU A 505 -12.79 28.65 16.57
CA GLU A 505 -12.39 30.06 16.40
C GLU A 505 -10.93 30.14 15.90
N ALA A 506 -10.69 30.96 14.88
CA ALA A 506 -9.36 31.33 14.41
C ALA A 506 -9.15 32.85 14.55
N TYR A 507 -7.98 33.31 15.02
CA TYR A 507 -7.69 34.74 15.18
C TYR A 507 -7.14 35.37 13.90
N GLY A 508 -7.34 36.69 13.74
CA GLY A 508 -6.68 37.48 12.69
C GLY A 508 -7.33 37.37 11.30
N GLY A 509 -8.66 37.43 11.22
CA GLY A 509 -9.41 37.36 9.95
C GLY A 509 -9.87 35.94 9.57
N GLY A 510 -9.58 34.93 10.39
CA GLY A 510 -10.01 33.54 10.19
C GLY A 510 -11.53 33.32 10.35
N THR A 511 -12.03 32.22 9.77
CA THR A 511 -13.45 31.85 9.80
C THR A 511 -13.84 31.25 11.15
N LYS A 512 -15.04 31.54 11.66
CA LYS A 512 -15.60 30.91 12.85
C LYS A 512 -16.46 29.71 12.45
N ILE A 513 -16.21 28.55 13.04
CA ILE A 513 -17.14 27.40 12.94
C ILE A 513 -18.29 27.65 13.91
N VAL A 514 -19.51 27.66 13.38
CA VAL A 514 -20.73 27.90 14.16
C VAL A 514 -20.87 26.87 15.30
N PRO A 515 -21.45 27.26 16.45
CA PRO A 515 -21.62 26.33 17.57
C PRO A 515 -22.45 25.10 17.19
N VAL A 516 -21.91 23.91 17.44
CA VAL A 516 -22.55 22.61 17.24
C VAL A 516 -22.92 22.02 18.59
N LEU A 517 -24.16 21.55 18.74
CA LEU A 517 -24.63 20.88 19.96
C LEU A 517 -23.96 19.51 20.13
N LEU A 518 -23.27 19.31 21.25
CA LEU A 518 -22.68 18.03 21.64
C LEU A 518 -23.68 17.16 22.41
N CYS A 519 -24.40 17.75 23.37
CA CYS A 519 -25.47 17.10 24.13
C CYS A 519 -26.43 18.13 24.72
N ALA A 520 -27.69 17.74 24.92
CA ALA A 520 -28.71 18.63 25.48
C ALA A 520 -28.60 18.84 27.01
N GLY A 521 -27.86 17.97 27.70
CA GLY A 521 -27.67 18.00 29.14
C GLY A 521 -26.53 18.91 29.61
N VAL A 522 -26.26 18.84 30.90
CA VAL A 522 -25.18 19.57 31.58
C VAL A 522 -23.89 18.77 31.71
N SER A 523 -23.98 17.47 31.41
CA SER A 523 -22.87 16.53 31.41
C SER A 523 -22.81 15.79 30.07
N LEU A 524 -21.59 15.48 29.62
CA LEU A 524 -21.42 14.59 28.47
C LEU A 524 -21.99 13.20 28.78
N PRO A 525 -22.72 12.56 27.84
CA PRO A 525 -23.34 11.26 28.06
C PRO A 525 -22.34 10.08 28.02
N ALA A 526 -21.17 10.29 27.44
CA ALA A 526 -20.09 9.31 27.29
C ALA A 526 -18.76 10.04 27.00
N PRO A 527 -17.61 9.36 27.16
CA PRO A 527 -16.31 9.92 26.80
C PRO A 527 -16.28 10.38 25.34
N LEU A 528 -15.68 11.55 25.12
CA LEU A 528 -15.67 12.25 23.84
C LEU A 528 -14.24 12.56 23.42
N LEU A 529 -13.86 12.09 22.24
CA LEU A 529 -12.64 12.54 21.57
C LEU A 529 -12.96 13.79 20.76
N LEU A 530 -12.20 14.85 21.01
CA LEU A 530 -12.23 16.11 20.27
C LEU A 530 -10.95 16.24 19.48
N ARG A 531 -11.03 16.46 18.17
CA ARG A 531 -9.87 16.65 17.32
C ARG A 531 -9.89 18.02 16.67
N LEU A 532 -8.81 18.78 16.82
CA LEU A 532 -8.52 20.01 16.09
C LEU A 532 -7.35 19.72 15.15
N SER A 533 -7.58 19.80 13.85
CA SER A 533 -6.53 19.67 12.84
C SER A 533 -6.32 21.01 12.16
N VAL A 534 -5.06 21.43 12.03
CA VAL A 534 -4.64 22.64 11.31
C VAL A 534 -3.71 22.24 10.18
N ASP A 535 -4.08 22.65 8.97
CA ASP A 535 -3.24 22.55 7.78
C ASP A 535 -2.69 23.95 7.46
N GLN A 536 -1.41 24.16 7.75
CA GLN A 536 -0.74 25.44 7.55
C GLN A 536 -0.43 25.71 6.07
N ARG A 537 -0.32 24.66 5.23
CA ARG A 537 -0.11 24.81 3.77
C ARG A 537 -1.37 25.30 3.09
N GLN A 538 -2.52 24.72 3.44
CA GLN A 538 -3.81 25.08 2.87
C GLN A 538 -4.46 26.26 3.59
N GLY A 539 -3.91 26.69 4.73
CA GLY A 539 -4.47 27.78 5.53
C GLY A 539 -5.85 27.43 6.11
N THR A 540 -6.07 26.15 6.45
CA THR A 540 -7.36 25.69 6.97
C THR A 540 -7.24 25.02 8.34
N TYR A 541 -8.34 24.98 9.06
CA TYR A 541 -8.49 24.15 10.25
C TYR A 541 -9.84 23.44 10.22
N ARG A 542 -9.91 22.29 10.89
CA ARG A 542 -11.17 21.55 11.05
C ARG A 542 -11.32 21.00 12.46
N ILE A 543 -12.57 20.83 12.86
CA ILE A 543 -12.93 20.24 14.15
C ILE A 543 -13.74 18.98 13.90
N GLU A 544 -13.34 17.91 14.55
CA GLU A 544 -13.97 16.59 14.44
C GLU A 544 -14.25 16.04 15.83
N THR A 545 -15.31 15.25 15.99
CA THR A 545 -15.60 14.61 17.27
C THR A 545 -15.95 13.14 17.10
N ARG A 546 -15.60 12.32 18.10
CA ARG A 546 -15.94 10.90 18.15
C ARG A 546 -16.27 10.49 19.57
N TYR A 547 -17.48 10.02 19.80
CA TYR A 547 -17.82 9.34 21.06
C TYR A 547 -17.12 7.97 21.10
N ALA A 548 -16.71 7.50 22.27
CA ALA A 548 -15.93 6.26 22.41
C ALA A 548 -16.57 5.01 21.76
N ALA A 549 -17.91 4.96 21.64
CA ALA A 549 -18.64 3.86 21.01
C ALA A 549 -18.70 3.92 19.47
N ALA A 550 -18.23 5.01 18.84
CA ALA A 550 -18.24 5.20 17.39
C ALA A 550 -16.90 4.81 16.75
N THR A 551 -16.94 4.25 15.54
CA THR A 551 -15.74 3.88 14.76
C THR A 551 -15.02 5.13 14.23
N ASP A 552 -15.77 6.07 13.67
CA ASP A 552 -15.24 7.17 12.87
C ASP A 552 -15.47 8.55 13.50
N PHE A 553 -14.58 9.49 13.17
CA PHE A 553 -14.73 10.89 13.55
C PHE A 553 -15.80 11.58 12.69
N ALA A 554 -16.71 12.30 13.33
CA ALA A 554 -17.69 13.15 12.68
C ALA A 554 -17.14 14.58 12.51
N LEU A 555 -17.06 15.06 11.27
CA LEU A 555 -16.71 16.44 10.97
C LEU A 555 -17.76 17.40 11.53
N ARG A 556 -17.33 18.38 12.34
CA ARG A 556 -18.19 19.43 12.91
C ARG A 556 -18.07 20.76 12.20
N GLY A 557 -16.98 20.96 11.47
CA GLY A 557 -16.83 22.09 10.58
C GLY A 557 -15.39 22.30 10.14
N THR A 558 -15.23 23.15 9.13
CA THR A 558 -13.95 23.62 8.61
C THR A 558 -13.94 25.16 8.65
N GLY A 559 -12.77 25.75 8.78
CA GLY A 559 -12.56 27.19 8.74
C GLY A 559 -11.19 27.54 8.20
N ARG A 560 -10.96 28.83 7.92
CA ARG A 560 -9.65 29.34 7.49
C ARG A 560 -8.86 29.92 8.65
N ILE A 561 -7.54 29.78 8.58
CA ILE A 561 -6.59 30.43 9.50
C ILE A 561 -5.86 31.58 8.79
N ALA A 562 -5.33 32.52 9.56
CA ALA A 562 -4.47 33.58 9.02
C ALA A 562 -3.10 33.02 8.60
N GLU A 563 -2.54 33.55 7.50
CA GLU A 563 -1.23 33.15 6.98
C GLU A 563 -0.07 33.46 7.94
N GLY A 564 1.01 32.68 7.82
CA GLY A 564 2.32 32.98 8.42
C GLY A 564 2.50 32.59 9.90
N ARG A 565 1.62 31.77 10.49
CA ARG A 565 1.66 31.47 11.94
C ARG A 565 1.86 29.99 12.25
N ARG A 566 3.08 29.63 12.64
CA ARG A 566 3.43 28.26 13.05
C ARG A 566 2.83 27.90 14.41
N CYS A 567 2.17 26.74 14.50
CA CYS A 567 1.73 26.12 15.74
C CYS A 567 2.95 25.56 16.51
N ARG A 568 3.23 26.06 17.72
CA ARG A 568 4.36 25.59 18.56
C ARG A 568 3.94 25.03 19.91
N ASN A 569 2.77 25.42 20.40
CA ASN A 569 2.25 24.95 21.69
C ASN A 569 0.74 24.65 21.55
N LEU A 570 0.28 23.63 22.29
CA LEU A 570 -1.13 23.50 22.66
C LEU A 570 -1.38 24.28 23.94
N ARG A 571 -2.27 25.26 23.88
CA ARG A 571 -2.72 26.10 24.99
C ARG A 571 -4.08 25.62 25.48
N ILE A 572 -4.17 25.32 26.76
CA ILE A 572 -5.41 24.99 27.47
C ILE A 572 -5.76 26.17 28.38
N SER A 573 -6.95 26.72 28.22
CA SER A 573 -7.42 27.87 29.01
C SER A 573 -8.91 27.79 29.30
N THR A 574 -9.32 28.38 30.41
CA THR A 574 -10.71 28.50 30.85
C THR A 574 -11.10 29.97 31.01
N VAL A 575 -12.38 30.28 30.85
CA VAL A 575 -12.97 31.59 31.20
C VAL A 575 -14.30 31.35 31.89
N GLY A 576 -14.55 32.05 32.99
CA GLY A 576 -15.77 31.92 33.78
C GLY A 576 -15.50 31.23 35.12
N ASN A 577 -16.57 30.93 35.87
CA ASN A 577 -16.48 30.45 37.24
C ASN A 577 -16.83 28.96 37.32
N LEU A 578 -16.02 28.12 36.66
CA LEU A 578 -16.07 26.64 36.75
C LEU A 578 -15.71 26.22 38.20
N ALA A 579 -16.64 26.38 39.14
CA ALA A 579 -16.35 26.57 40.55
C ALA A 579 -17.56 26.46 41.51
N ALA A 580 -18.66 25.80 41.13
CA ALA A 580 -19.61 25.26 42.12
C ALA A 580 -19.37 23.75 42.31
N THR A 581 -19.60 23.22 43.52
CA THR A 581 -19.48 21.78 43.82
C THR A 581 -20.18 20.94 42.74
N GLY A 582 -19.39 20.20 41.94
CA GLY A 582 -19.87 19.36 40.84
C GLY A 582 -19.30 19.69 39.45
N GLU A 583 -18.72 20.87 39.24
CA GLU A 583 -18.05 21.23 37.97
C GLU A 583 -16.66 20.59 37.87
N SER A 584 -16.47 19.76 36.85
CA SER A 584 -15.18 19.14 36.57
C SER A 584 -15.01 18.85 35.08
N VAL A 585 -13.78 19.03 34.62
CA VAL A 585 -13.30 18.54 33.33
C VAL A 585 -12.20 17.54 33.65
N ALA A 586 -12.41 16.26 33.33
CA ALA A 586 -11.39 15.24 33.44
C ALA A 586 -10.87 14.89 32.04
N ILE A 587 -9.59 15.15 31.83
CA ILE A 587 -8.88 14.85 30.58
C ILE A 587 -7.98 13.66 30.85
N ASP A 588 -8.28 12.55 30.19
CA ASP A 588 -7.54 11.28 30.34
C ASP A 588 -6.27 11.26 29.48
N ARG A 589 -6.39 11.73 28.23
CA ARG A 589 -5.30 11.66 27.26
C ARG A 589 -5.32 12.81 26.27
N ILE A 590 -4.15 13.37 25.99
CA ILE A 590 -3.93 14.31 24.90
C ILE A 590 -2.92 13.69 23.93
N THR A 591 -3.35 13.46 22.69
CA THR A 591 -2.50 12.99 21.60
C THR A 591 -2.25 14.13 20.63
N ILE A 592 -0.99 14.41 20.34
CA ILE A 592 -0.56 15.41 19.37
C ILE A 592 0.13 14.68 18.22
N GLU A 593 -0.41 14.84 17.01
CA GLU A 593 0.04 14.22 15.76
C GLU A 593 0.58 15.26 14.78
#